data_AF-A0A5F1Q2R4-F1
#
_entry.id   AF-A0A5F1Q2R4-F1
#
_cell.length_a   1.000
_cell.length_b   1.000
_cell.length_c   1.000
_cell.angle_alpha   90.00
_cell.angle_beta   90.00
_cell.angle_gamma   90.00
#
_symmetry.space_group_name_H-M   'P 1'
#
loop_
_entity.id
_entity.type
_entity.pdbx_description
1 polymer ?
#
loop_
_entity_poly.entity_id
_entity_poly.type
_entity_poly.pdbx_seq_one_letter_code
_entity_poly.pdbx_strand_id
1 'polypeptide(L)'
;DGRLYTGEYLQLEKTATAGASCSPNGLVGRDSTGAILSCQSGVWRTSGSSNGSYSNLGSHRGSFTGRNTGSGTLFVYASGGNGGSAGGDCANTSRLQGYVAGALISTNASNNPSYGKTAFISFAVPAGATYQITSYPAQNYSCGSGVFSVFGYQT
;
A
#
# COMPACT_ATOMS: atom_id res chain seq x y z
N ASP A 1 -19.97 -38.09 8.60
CA ASP A 1 -18.80 -37.19 8.73
C ASP A 1 -17.56 -37.81 8.12
N GLY A 2 -17.26 -37.47 6.86
CA GLY A 2 -16.13 -38.01 6.11
C GLY A 2 -14.88 -37.18 6.33
N ARG A 3 -14.00 -37.59 7.25
CA ARG A 3 -12.67 -37.02 7.40
C ARG A 3 -11.68 -37.81 6.55
N LEU A 4 -10.78 -37.11 5.85
CA LEU A 4 -9.71 -37.72 5.06
C LEU A 4 -8.43 -37.75 5.89
N TYR A 5 -7.81 -38.93 6.00
CA TYR A 5 -6.54 -39.16 6.68
C TYR A 5 -5.61 -39.96 5.75
N THR A 6 -4.35 -39.58 5.68
CA THR A 6 -3.29 -40.29 4.94
C THR A 6 -2.18 -40.71 5.90
N GLY A 7 -1.52 -41.85 5.64
CA GLY A 7 -0.37 -42.29 6.43
C GLY A 7 0.90 -41.48 6.15
N GLU A 8 0.96 -40.83 4.99
CA GLU A 8 2.03 -39.92 4.61
C GLU A 8 1.41 -38.67 3.95
N TYR A 9 1.46 -38.56 2.62
CA TYR A 9 1.05 -37.37 1.88
C TYR A 9 -0.29 -37.55 1.16
N LEU A 10 -1.04 -36.45 1.01
CA LEU A 10 -2.19 -36.37 0.11
C LEU A 10 -1.74 -35.88 -1.27
N GLN A 11 -1.77 -36.77 -2.27
CA GLN A 11 -1.49 -36.41 -3.65
C GLN A 11 -2.76 -35.98 -4.39
N LEU A 12 -2.68 -34.82 -5.05
CA LEU A 12 -3.73 -34.29 -5.91
C LEU A 12 -3.28 -34.42 -7.37
N GLU A 13 -3.81 -35.42 -8.08
CA GLU A 13 -3.37 -35.75 -9.45
C GLU A 13 -3.56 -34.59 -10.42
N LYS A 14 -4.72 -33.94 -10.37
CA LYS A 14 -5.04 -32.84 -11.28
C LYS A 14 -4.42 -31.55 -10.79
N THR A 15 -3.79 -30.85 -11.71
CA THR A 15 -3.34 -29.47 -11.51
C THR A 15 -4.44 -28.49 -11.91
N ALA A 16 -4.50 -27.35 -11.22
CA ALA A 16 -5.31 -26.21 -11.57
C ALA A 16 -4.42 -25.00 -11.85
N THR A 17 -4.95 -24.03 -12.59
CA THR A 17 -4.24 -22.78 -12.92
C THR A 17 -4.73 -21.68 -12.00
N ALA A 18 -3.82 -20.99 -11.31
CA ALA A 18 -4.17 -19.81 -10.52
C ALA A 18 -4.88 -18.76 -11.39
N GLY A 19 -5.97 -18.18 -10.88
CA GLY A 19 -6.81 -17.24 -11.62
C GLY A 19 -7.83 -17.89 -12.56
N ALA A 20 -7.78 -19.20 -12.81
CA ALA A 20 -8.80 -19.89 -13.58
C ALA A 20 -10.09 -20.09 -12.75
N SER A 21 -11.22 -20.24 -13.46
CA SER A 21 -12.50 -20.51 -12.81
C SER A 21 -12.52 -21.87 -12.10
N CYS A 22 -13.27 -21.93 -11.01
CA CYS A 22 -13.43 -23.14 -10.21
C CYS A 22 -14.82 -23.17 -9.56
N SER A 23 -15.31 -24.37 -9.28
CA SER A 23 -16.55 -24.60 -8.54
C SER A 23 -16.54 -26.03 -7.98
N PRO A 24 -17.13 -26.27 -6.80
CA PRO A 24 -17.66 -25.27 -5.87
C PRO A 24 -16.55 -24.51 -5.12
N ASN A 25 -16.91 -23.40 -4.48
CA ASN A 25 -16.04 -22.75 -3.49
C ASN A 25 -15.65 -23.75 -2.39
N GLY A 26 -14.39 -23.70 -1.95
CA GLY A 26 -13.85 -24.56 -0.88
C GLY A 26 -13.04 -25.77 -1.36
N LEU A 27 -12.95 -26.03 -2.67
CA LEU A 27 -12.02 -27.05 -3.18
C LEU A 27 -10.56 -26.68 -2.88
N VAL A 28 -9.73 -27.71 -2.63
CA VAL A 28 -8.28 -27.60 -2.47
C VAL A 28 -7.60 -28.34 -3.62
N GLY A 29 -6.62 -27.69 -4.26
CA GLY A 29 -5.92 -28.18 -5.43
C GLY A 29 -4.43 -27.85 -5.38
N ARG A 30 -3.70 -28.12 -6.47
CA ARG A 30 -2.32 -27.66 -6.66
C ARG A 30 -2.11 -27.15 -8.08
N ASP A 31 -1.12 -26.30 -8.31
CA ASP A 31 -0.66 -25.99 -9.66
C ASP A 31 0.43 -26.95 -10.16
N SER A 32 0.95 -26.73 -11.38
CA SER A 32 1.99 -27.58 -11.99
C SER A 32 3.36 -27.50 -11.28
N THR A 33 3.57 -26.51 -10.43
CA THR A 33 4.78 -26.37 -9.60
C THR A 33 4.61 -26.96 -8.20
N GLY A 34 3.40 -27.40 -7.86
CA GLY A 34 3.05 -27.96 -6.56
C GLY A 34 2.55 -26.92 -5.55
N ALA A 35 2.33 -25.66 -5.94
CA ALA A 35 1.77 -24.67 -5.04
C ALA A 35 0.30 -25.00 -4.72
N ILE A 36 -0.09 -24.92 -3.45
CA ILE A 36 -1.45 -25.21 -3.02
C ILE A 36 -2.38 -24.10 -3.50
N LEU A 37 -3.53 -24.52 -4.05
CA LEU A 37 -4.60 -23.63 -4.50
C LEU A 37 -5.87 -23.90 -3.69
N SER A 38 -6.68 -22.86 -3.49
CA SER A 38 -8.02 -22.95 -2.91
C SER A 38 -9.02 -22.25 -3.81
N CYS A 39 -10.17 -22.90 -4.06
CA CYS A 39 -11.24 -22.29 -4.84
C CYS A 39 -12.01 -21.29 -3.98
N GLN A 40 -11.88 -20.00 -4.30
CA GLN A 40 -12.49 -18.90 -3.53
C GLN A 40 -13.20 -17.93 -4.47
N SER A 41 -14.48 -17.69 -4.21
CA SER A 41 -15.33 -16.82 -5.03
C SER A 41 -15.31 -17.18 -6.52
N GLY A 42 -15.31 -18.49 -6.83
CA GLY A 42 -15.34 -19.03 -8.19
C GLY A 42 -14.00 -19.04 -8.91
N VAL A 43 -12.89 -18.76 -8.23
CA VAL A 43 -11.55 -18.68 -8.84
C VAL A 43 -10.50 -19.42 -8.01
N TRP A 44 -9.60 -20.15 -8.66
CA TRP A 44 -8.45 -20.78 -8.02
C TRP A 44 -7.46 -19.73 -7.53
N ARG A 45 -7.25 -19.65 -6.22
CA ARG A 45 -6.30 -18.71 -5.59
C ARG A 45 -5.15 -19.47 -4.94
N THR A 46 -3.94 -18.96 -5.11
CA THR A 46 -2.76 -19.54 -4.47
C THR A 46 -2.82 -19.32 -2.96
N SER A 47 -2.70 -20.40 -2.21
CA SER A 47 -2.60 -20.34 -0.75
C SER A 47 -1.28 -19.69 -0.36
N GLY A 48 -1.34 -18.51 0.26
CA GLY A 48 -0.16 -17.78 0.75
C GLY A 48 0.52 -16.85 -0.25
N SER A 49 0.01 -16.71 -1.48
CA SER A 49 0.48 -15.68 -2.42
C SER A 49 -0.69 -14.75 -2.76
N SER A 50 -0.90 -13.74 -1.93
CA SER A 50 -1.61 -12.57 -2.40
C SER A 50 -0.64 -11.75 -3.23
N ASN A 51 -0.93 -11.62 -4.52
CA ASN A 51 -0.26 -10.64 -5.36
C ASN A 51 -0.48 -9.28 -4.69
N GLY A 52 0.60 -8.63 -4.26
CA GLY A 52 0.49 -7.34 -3.61
C GLY A 52 -0.26 -6.36 -4.50
N SER A 53 -1.19 -5.61 -3.92
CA SER A 53 -2.08 -4.72 -4.65
C SER A 53 -1.82 -3.28 -4.26
N TYR A 54 -1.85 -2.37 -5.25
CA TYR A 54 -1.87 -0.94 -4.99
C TYR A 54 -3.31 -0.49 -4.73
N SER A 55 -3.51 0.27 -3.65
CA SER A 55 -4.77 0.94 -3.34
C SER A 55 -4.58 2.46 -3.42
N ASN A 56 -5.46 3.14 -4.14
CA ASN A 56 -5.50 4.60 -4.11
C ASN A 56 -6.12 5.05 -2.78
N LEU A 57 -5.40 5.84 -2.00
CA LEU A 57 -5.83 6.35 -0.69
C LEU A 57 -6.26 7.83 -0.76
N GLY A 58 -6.38 8.38 -1.98
CA GLY A 58 -6.88 9.72 -2.24
C GLY A 58 -5.84 10.83 -2.28
N SER A 59 -6.33 12.04 -2.54
CA SER A 59 -5.58 13.30 -2.50
C SER A 59 -5.98 14.12 -1.28
N HIS A 60 -5.01 14.72 -0.62
CA HIS A 60 -5.14 15.34 0.70
C HIS A 60 -4.45 16.70 0.74
N ARG A 61 -4.87 17.56 1.69
CA ARG A 61 -4.29 18.88 1.94
C ARG A 61 -3.85 18.99 3.39
N GLY A 62 -2.61 19.41 3.62
CA GLY A 62 -2.03 19.54 4.97
C GLY A 62 -1.63 18.20 5.54
N SER A 63 -2.53 17.49 6.19
CA SER A 63 -2.24 16.20 6.84
C SER A 63 -3.26 15.12 6.49
N PHE A 64 -2.79 13.87 6.42
CA PHE A 64 -3.62 12.68 6.27
C PHE A 64 -3.18 11.63 7.29
N THR A 65 -4.13 11.07 8.01
CA THR A 65 -3.89 9.98 8.97
C THR A 65 -4.63 8.74 8.51
N GLY A 66 -3.92 7.60 8.52
CA GLY A 66 -4.49 6.30 8.21
C GLY A 66 -4.06 5.22 9.19
N ARG A 67 -4.63 4.03 9.04
CA ARG A 67 -4.28 2.83 9.80
C ARG A 67 -4.07 1.68 8.85
N ASN A 68 -3.03 0.88 9.08
CA ASN A 68 -2.90 -0.40 8.39
C ASN A 68 -3.87 -1.41 9.03
N THR A 69 -4.99 -1.67 8.35
CA THR A 69 -6.01 -2.65 8.76
C THR A 69 -5.79 -4.03 8.17
N GLY A 70 -4.82 -4.18 7.26
CA GLY A 70 -4.43 -5.48 6.71
C GLY A 70 -3.59 -6.31 7.68
N SER A 71 -3.40 -7.57 7.33
CA SER A 71 -2.62 -8.55 8.12
C SER A 71 -1.11 -8.46 7.87
N GLY A 72 -0.68 -7.83 6.78
CA GLY A 72 0.72 -7.69 6.38
C GLY A 72 1.31 -6.30 6.61
N THR A 73 2.54 -6.07 6.15
CA THR A 73 3.12 -4.72 6.12
C THR A 73 2.50 -3.91 4.99
N LEU A 74 2.03 -2.70 5.28
CA LEU A 74 1.56 -1.75 4.30
C LEU A 74 2.72 -0.81 3.91
N PHE A 75 3.09 -0.76 2.64
CA PHE A 75 3.95 0.29 2.12
C PHE A 75 3.10 1.48 1.70
N VAL A 76 3.37 2.64 2.29
CA VAL A 76 2.68 3.90 1.95
C VAL A 76 3.59 4.71 1.05
N TYR A 77 3.02 5.21 -0.06
CA TYR A 77 3.67 6.09 -1.02
C TYR A 77 2.91 7.41 -1.06
N ALA A 78 3.60 8.52 -0.81
CA ALA A 78 3.02 9.85 -0.92
C ALA A 78 3.83 10.69 -1.90
N SER A 79 3.12 11.33 -2.83
CA SER A 79 3.72 12.25 -3.81
C SER A 79 2.97 13.57 -3.81
N GLY A 80 3.67 14.68 -4.01
CA GLY A 80 3.10 16.02 -3.99
C GLY A 80 3.93 16.98 -3.14
N GLY A 81 3.25 17.77 -2.32
CA GLY A 81 3.86 18.84 -1.52
C GLY A 81 3.63 20.24 -2.11
N ASN A 82 3.31 20.33 -3.41
CA ASN A 82 3.06 21.61 -4.08
C ASN A 82 1.62 22.07 -3.86
N GLY A 83 1.43 23.30 -3.36
CA GLY A 83 0.08 23.82 -3.15
C GLY A 83 -0.04 25.19 -2.46
N GLY A 84 1.05 25.96 -2.35
CA GLY A 84 0.93 27.34 -1.93
C GLY A 84 0.26 28.17 -3.03
N SER A 85 -1.01 28.52 -2.84
CA SER A 85 -1.78 29.37 -3.78
C SER A 85 -1.18 30.79 -3.95
N ALA A 86 -0.10 31.11 -3.25
CA ALA A 86 0.44 32.45 -3.11
C ALA A 86 1.41 32.88 -4.24
N GLY A 87 1.83 31.97 -5.14
CA GLY A 87 2.85 32.29 -6.15
C GLY A 87 4.22 32.63 -5.53
N GLY A 88 5.20 33.03 -6.34
CA GLY A 88 6.53 33.45 -5.85
C GLY A 88 7.29 32.34 -5.10
N ASP A 89 7.87 32.65 -3.93
CA ASP A 89 8.59 31.68 -3.07
C ASP A 89 7.70 30.52 -2.55
N CYS A 90 6.38 30.66 -2.64
CA CYS A 90 5.41 29.61 -2.33
C CYS A 90 5.06 28.73 -3.54
N ALA A 91 5.43 29.15 -4.75
CA ALA A 91 5.36 28.30 -5.92
C ALA A 91 6.54 27.30 -5.87
N ASN A 92 6.24 26.01 -5.96
CA ASN A 92 7.21 24.92 -6.11
C ASN A 92 7.97 24.45 -4.85
N THR A 93 7.51 24.81 -3.65
CA THR A 93 8.09 24.25 -2.42
C THR A 93 7.36 22.96 -2.03
N SER A 94 8.11 21.89 -1.79
CA SER A 94 7.56 20.59 -1.40
C SER A 94 8.28 20.02 -0.18
N ARG A 95 7.54 19.84 0.92
CA ARG A 95 8.02 19.14 2.12
C ARG A 95 7.00 18.11 2.56
N LEU A 96 7.33 16.84 2.40
CA LEU A 96 6.54 15.72 2.89
C LEU A 96 7.25 15.06 4.07
N GLN A 97 6.47 14.69 5.07
CA GLN A 97 6.91 13.93 6.22
C GLN A 97 5.94 12.77 6.48
N GLY A 98 6.48 11.57 6.67
CA GLY A 98 5.75 10.36 6.98
C GLY A 98 6.08 9.88 8.38
N TYR A 99 5.06 9.63 9.18
CA TYR A 99 5.14 9.19 10.56
C TYR A 99 4.46 7.85 10.74
N VAL A 100 5.01 6.99 11.58
CA VAL A 100 4.40 5.71 11.98
C VAL A 100 4.43 5.62 13.50
N ALA A 101 3.26 5.41 14.11
CA ALA A 101 3.10 5.41 15.57
C ALA A 101 3.72 6.66 16.25
N GLY A 102 3.69 7.82 15.57
CA GLY A 102 4.24 9.09 16.05
C GLY A 102 5.74 9.31 15.78
N ALA A 103 6.49 8.29 15.35
CA ALA A 103 7.90 8.45 14.97
C ALA A 103 8.03 8.94 13.52
N LEU A 104 8.92 9.91 13.26
CA LEU A 104 9.24 10.37 11.91
C LEU A 104 10.06 9.29 11.18
N ILE A 105 9.50 8.71 10.13
CA ILE A 105 10.12 7.60 9.38
C ILE A 105 10.71 8.06 8.05
N SER A 106 10.04 8.99 7.37
CA SER A 106 10.45 9.42 6.02
C SER A 106 10.25 10.90 5.85
N THR A 107 11.20 11.58 5.22
CA THR A 107 11.09 13.01 4.94
C THR A 107 11.72 13.34 3.61
N ASN A 108 11.06 14.23 2.87
CA ASN A 108 11.60 14.86 1.69
C ASN A 108 11.32 16.36 1.84
N ALA A 109 12.38 17.15 1.93
CA ALA A 109 12.30 18.59 2.06
C ALA A 109 13.08 19.22 0.90
N SER A 110 12.38 19.50 -0.21
CA SER A 110 12.94 20.32 -1.28
C SER A 110 12.34 21.73 -1.17
N ASN A 111 13.08 22.61 -0.50
CA ASN A 111 12.74 24.02 -0.32
C ASN A 111 13.28 24.92 -1.44
N ASN A 112 13.78 24.34 -2.55
CA ASN A 112 14.31 25.11 -3.67
C ASN A 112 13.15 25.59 -4.57
N PRO A 113 12.93 26.92 -4.70
CA PRO A 113 11.84 27.49 -5.51
C PRO A 113 12.07 27.38 -7.03
N SER A 114 13.29 27.02 -7.46
CA SER A 114 13.61 26.79 -8.87
C SER A 114 13.18 25.38 -9.31
N TYR A 115 12.49 25.32 -10.46
CA TYR A 115 12.00 24.12 -11.15
C TYR A 115 10.81 23.45 -10.42
N GLY A 116 9.77 23.04 -11.17
CA GLY A 116 8.53 22.45 -10.60
C GLY A 116 8.76 21.10 -9.93
N LYS A 117 9.17 21.11 -8.66
CA LYS A 117 9.56 19.89 -7.92
C LYS A 117 8.40 19.26 -7.20
N THR A 118 8.16 17.98 -7.45
CA THR A 118 7.24 17.16 -6.66
C THR A 118 8.06 16.38 -5.63
N ALA A 119 7.67 16.43 -4.35
CA ALA A 119 8.27 15.57 -3.33
C ALA A 119 7.64 14.17 -3.39
N PHE A 120 8.46 13.18 -3.04
CA PHE A 120 8.03 11.81 -2.88
C PHE A 120 8.62 11.25 -1.58
N ILE A 121 7.79 10.55 -0.82
CA ILE A 121 8.22 9.74 0.33
C ILE A 121 7.58 8.36 0.25
N SER A 122 8.29 7.37 0.76
CA SER A 122 7.76 6.04 1.02
C SER A 122 8.18 5.57 2.40
N PHE A 123 7.34 4.75 3.03
CA PHE A 123 7.62 4.14 4.33
C PHE A 123 6.74 2.91 4.58
N ALA A 124 7.23 1.98 5.39
CA ALA A 124 6.52 0.78 5.79
C ALA A 124 5.73 1.01 7.10
N VAL A 125 4.51 0.47 7.15
CA VAL A 125 3.59 0.56 8.29
C VAL A 125 3.24 -0.87 8.74
N PRO A 126 3.64 -1.30 9.95
CA PRO A 126 3.27 -2.61 10.49
C PRO A 126 1.76 -2.83 10.55
N ALA A 127 1.32 -4.10 10.51
CA ALA A 127 -0.07 -4.46 10.69
C ALA A 127 -0.63 -3.88 12.00
N GLY A 128 -1.77 -3.20 11.93
CA GLY A 128 -2.39 -2.55 13.09
C GLY A 128 -1.73 -1.24 13.54
N ALA A 129 -0.67 -0.75 12.89
CA ALA A 129 -0.10 0.56 13.21
C ALA A 129 -0.87 1.71 12.54
N THR A 130 -0.87 2.88 13.19
CA THR A 130 -1.31 4.14 12.58
C THR A 130 -0.14 4.84 11.89
N TYR A 131 -0.46 5.60 10.86
CA TYR A 131 0.50 6.44 10.17
C TYR A 131 -0.10 7.80 9.86
N GLN A 132 0.77 8.80 9.69
CA GLN A 132 0.40 10.15 9.32
C GLN A 132 1.35 10.67 8.26
N ILE A 133 0.80 11.35 7.25
CA ILE A 133 1.56 12.11 6.26
C ILE A 133 1.22 13.58 6.48
N THR A 134 2.25 14.43 6.53
CA THR A 134 2.07 15.87 6.62
C THR A 134 2.86 16.58 5.53
N SER A 135 2.24 17.60 4.95
CA SER A 135 2.74 18.43 3.87
C SER A 135 2.85 19.88 4.32
N TYR A 136 4.08 20.41 4.31
CA TYR A 136 4.40 21.78 4.73
C TYR A 136 4.99 22.56 3.54
N PRO A 137 4.24 23.44 2.86
CA PRO A 137 4.82 24.27 1.82
C PRO A 137 5.70 25.34 2.51
N ALA A 138 7.03 25.16 2.41
CA ALA A 138 8.15 25.97 2.94
C ALA A 138 8.06 26.60 4.36
N GLN A 139 9.12 26.39 5.13
CA GLN A 139 9.18 26.68 6.57
C GLN A 139 9.33 28.17 6.95
N ASN A 140 9.32 29.11 6.01
CA ASN A 140 9.67 30.53 6.29
C ASN A 140 8.67 31.56 5.74
N TYR A 141 7.58 31.12 5.10
CA TYR A 141 6.52 31.99 4.58
C TYR A 141 5.16 31.33 4.83
N SER A 142 4.10 32.11 5.04
CA SER A 142 2.73 31.59 5.25
C SER A 142 2.12 31.07 3.93
N CYS A 143 2.69 30.00 3.38
CA CYS A 143 2.29 29.40 2.10
C CYS A 143 1.07 28.47 2.22
N GLY A 144 0.41 28.41 3.38
CA GLY A 144 -0.76 27.56 3.63
C GLY A 144 -0.42 26.07 3.75
N SER A 145 -1.36 25.20 3.40
CA SER A 145 -1.20 23.75 3.46
C SER A 145 -0.90 23.16 2.08
N GLY A 146 0.08 22.27 1.98
CA GLY A 146 0.47 21.63 0.73
C GLY A 146 -0.50 20.51 0.34
N VAL A 147 -0.55 20.17 -0.95
CA VAL A 147 -1.44 19.12 -1.49
C VAL A 147 -0.61 17.91 -1.90
N PHE A 148 -1.11 16.71 -1.66
CA PHE A 148 -0.42 15.46 -1.98
C PHE A 148 -1.39 14.32 -2.25
N SER A 149 -0.94 13.28 -2.95
CA SER A 149 -1.69 12.06 -3.23
C SER A 149 -0.99 10.87 -2.60
N VAL A 150 -1.80 9.89 -2.17
CA VAL A 150 -1.32 8.74 -1.40
C VAL A 150 -1.78 7.44 -2.05
N PHE A 151 -0.87 6.48 -2.13
CA PHE A 151 -1.14 5.09 -2.47
C PHE A 151 -0.63 4.16 -1.37
N GLY A 152 -1.35 3.07 -1.14
CA GLY A 152 -0.90 1.94 -0.33
C GLY A 152 -0.51 0.76 -1.20
N TYR A 153 0.45 -0.05 -0.77
CA TYR A 153 0.74 -1.36 -1.34
C TYR A 153 0.83 -2.41 -0.24
N GLN A 154 0.11 -3.50 -0.40
CA GLN A 154 0.11 -4.59 0.58
C GLN A 154 -0.23 -5.92 -0.12
N THR A 155 0.41 -6.98 0.35
CA THR A 155 0.07 -8.39 0.07
C THR A 155 -1.03 -8.83 1.01
#